data_AF-A0A8G1H985-F1
#
_entry.id   AF-A0A8G1H985-F1
#
_cell.length_a   1.000
_cell.length_b   1.000
_cell.length_c   1.000
_cell.angle_alpha   90.00
_cell.angle_beta   90.00
_cell.angle_gamma   90.00
#
_symmetry.space_group_name_H-M   'P 1'
#
loop_
_entity.id
_entity.type
_entity.pdbx_description
1 polymer ?
#
loop_
_entity_poly.entity_id
_entity_poly.type
_entity_poly.pdbx_seq_one_letter_code
_entity_poly.pdbx_strand_id
1 'polypeptide(L)'
;MPTNRTFVDRSYEAIRQWFHRLKHLFEPDCRDRQEAAVDETKINIDGEEYYVWAAVDCETLEVLSVEVSPGRSSLDALLFLRDVLERCRGRPLVRADRGPWYDWPLELLDCEYERETWGNRSLIVAWFGIFKYRTRRFYHRFPFHSTASSTRSWLTAFAALHNATL
;
A
#
# COMPACT_ATOMS: atom_id res chain seq x y z
N MET A 1 26.03 28.98 -26.19
CA MET A 1 25.14 27.83 -25.94
C MET A 1 24.88 27.77 -24.43
N PRO A 2 23.72 28.18 -23.91
CA PRO A 2 23.44 28.01 -22.50
C PRO A 2 23.06 26.56 -22.22
N THR A 3 23.82 25.92 -21.34
CA THR A 3 23.52 24.60 -20.79
C THR A 3 22.29 24.69 -19.90
N ASN A 4 21.18 24.12 -20.37
CA ASN A 4 19.94 24.01 -19.62
C ASN A 4 20.15 23.03 -18.46
N ARG A 5 20.62 23.54 -17.31
CA ARG A 5 20.75 22.78 -16.06
C ARG A 5 19.64 23.23 -15.11
N THR A 6 18.42 22.79 -15.35
CA THR A 6 17.30 22.90 -14.39
C THR A 6 17.42 21.86 -13.28
N PHE A 7 18.59 21.76 -12.65
CA PHE A 7 18.77 20.97 -11.43
C PHE A 7 19.06 21.93 -10.30
N VAL A 8 18.05 22.15 -9.47
CA VAL A 8 18.19 22.92 -8.24
C VAL A 8 18.99 22.05 -7.27
N ASP A 9 20.15 22.56 -6.81
CA ASP A 9 20.93 21.87 -5.80
C ASP A 9 20.13 21.82 -4.48
N ARG A 10 19.77 20.61 -4.08
CA ARG A 10 18.94 20.32 -2.91
C ARG A 10 19.51 19.10 -2.20
N SER A 11 19.70 19.23 -0.89
CA SER A 11 20.12 18.11 -0.05
C SER A 11 19.14 16.94 -0.19
N TYR A 12 19.68 15.73 -0.36
CA TYR A 12 18.90 14.49 -0.36
C TYR A 12 18.03 14.37 0.90
N GLU A 13 18.53 14.80 2.07
CA GLU A 13 17.75 14.79 3.31
C GLU A 13 16.56 15.76 3.28
N ALA A 14 16.70 16.90 2.63
CA ALA A 14 15.57 17.84 2.48
C ALA A 14 14.47 17.24 1.60
N ILE A 15 14.85 16.53 0.52
CA ILE A 15 13.91 15.81 -0.34
C ILE A 15 13.25 14.66 0.44
N ARG A 16 14.03 13.88 1.20
CA ARG A 16 13.53 12.78 2.02
C ARG A 16 12.51 13.26 3.05
N GLN A 17 12.84 14.30 3.81
CA GLN A 17 11.92 14.91 4.79
C GLN A 17 10.67 15.48 4.12
N TRP A 18 10.80 16.16 2.98
CA TRP A 18 9.66 16.63 2.22
C TRP A 18 8.74 15.49 1.77
N PHE A 19 9.31 14.40 1.27
CA PHE A 19 8.54 13.23 0.87
C PHE A 19 7.77 12.62 2.06
N HIS A 20 8.41 12.44 3.22
CA HIS A 20 7.73 11.92 4.41
C HIS A 20 6.58 12.82 4.90
N ARG A 21 6.58 14.12 4.60
CA ARG A 21 5.45 15.00 4.93
C ARG A 21 4.19 14.68 4.13
N LEU A 22 4.32 14.09 2.94
CA LEU A 22 3.17 13.70 2.11
C LEU A 22 2.27 12.65 2.79
N LYS A 23 2.78 11.90 3.78
CA LYS A 23 1.97 10.94 4.53
C LYS A 23 0.74 11.58 5.18
N HIS A 24 0.83 12.86 5.54
CA HIS A 24 -0.28 13.61 6.16
C HIS A 24 -1.36 14.01 5.16
N LEU A 25 -1.13 13.78 3.86
CA LEU A 25 -2.12 13.94 2.80
C LEU A 25 -2.80 12.61 2.46
N PHE A 26 -2.39 11.50 3.09
CA PHE A 26 -3.02 10.21 2.90
C PHE A 26 -4.28 10.12 3.76
N GLU A 27 -5.36 10.70 3.26
CA GLU A 27 -6.68 10.66 3.90
C GLU A 27 -7.72 10.22 2.85
N PRO A 28 -7.77 8.92 2.48
CA PRO A 28 -8.80 8.42 1.59
C PRO A 28 -10.18 8.66 2.20
N ASP A 29 -11.10 9.24 1.42
CA ASP A 29 -12.43 9.56 1.90
C ASP A 29 -13.24 8.28 2.16
N CYS A 30 -14.03 8.29 3.24
CA CYS A 30 -15.05 7.27 3.47
C CYS A 30 -16.20 7.45 2.48
N ARG A 31 -16.28 6.55 1.49
CA ARG A 31 -17.25 6.58 0.37
C ARG A 31 -17.83 5.19 0.13
N ASP A 32 -18.97 5.12 -0.57
CA ASP A 32 -19.51 3.84 -1.01
C ASP A 32 -18.56 3.21 -2.03
N ARG A 33 -18.08 1.99 -1.74
CA ARG A 33 -17.18 1.22 -2.62
C ARG A 33 -17.88 -0.08 -2.95
N GLN A 34 -17.92 -0.43 -4.23
CA GLN A 34 -18.50 -1.71 -4.67
C GLN A 34 -17.52 -2.86 -4.45
N GLU A 35 -16.24 -2.64 -4.83
CA GLU A 35 -15.22 -3.68 -4.78
C GLU A 35 -13.88 -3.08 -4.32
N ALA A 36 -13.17 -3.83 -3.48
CA ALA A 36 -11.82 -3.49 -3.04
C ALA A 36 -10.87 -4.66 -3.32
N ALA A 37 -9.77 -4.39 -4.01
CA ALA A 37 -8.72 -5.37 -4.25
C ALA A 37 -7.63 -5.23 -3.17
N VAL A 38 -7.37 -6.33 -2.47
CA VAL A 38 -6.45 -6.44 -1.33
C VAL A 38 -5.37 -7.46 -1.67
N ASP A 39 -4.11 -7.11 -1.48
CA ASP A 39 -3.00 -8.06 -1.65
C ASP A 39 -1.84 -7.64 -0.73
N GLU A 40 -0.91 -8.56 -0.53
CA GLU A 40 0.30 -8.30 0.25
C GLU A 40 1.56 -8.74 -0.49
N THR A 41 2.68 -8.10 -0.17
CA THR A 41 3.95 -8.44 -0.79
C THR A 41 5.10 -8.34 0.19
N LYS A 42 6.06 -9.25 0.02
CA LYS A 42 7.25 -9.31 0.86
C LYS A 42 8.23 -8.18 0.52
N ILE A 43 8.83 -7.60 1.55
CA ILE A 43 9.93 -6.64 1.47
C ILE A 43 11.04 -7.00 2.47
N ASN A 44 12.21 -6.39 2.33
CA ASN A 44 13.29 -6.48 3.31
C ASN A 44 13.51 -5.13 4.01
N ILE A 45 13.49 -5.14 5.34
CA ILE A 45 13.78 -3.98 6.17
C ILE A 45 14.96 -4.36 7.07
N ASP A 46 16.10 -3.70 6.86
CA ASP A 46 17.33 -3.89 7.65
C ASP A 46 17.80 -5.34 7.79
N GLY A 47 17.61 -6.16 6.74
CA GLY A 47 18.00 -7.58 6.75
C GLY A 47 16.89 -8.54 7.17
N GLU A 48 15.80 -8.05 7.77
CA GLU A 48 14.64 -8.83 8.19
C GLU A 48 13.51 -8.80 7.15
N GLU A 49 12.75 -9.89 7.05
CA GLU A 49 11.60 -9.97 6.15
C GLU A 49 10.36 -9.33 6.78
N TYR A 50 9.66 -8.51 5.99
CA TYR A 50 8.38 -7.87 6.36
C TYR A 50 7.38 -8.01 5.22
N TYR A 51 6.12 -7.69 5.50
CA TYR A 51 5.03 -7.68 4.54
C TYR A 51 4.45 -6.28 4.41
N VAL A 52 4.22 -5.86 3.17
CA VAL A 52 3.46 -4.67 2.82
C VAL A 52 2.09 -5.10 2.37
N TRP A 53 1.06 -4.56 2.99
CA TRP A 53 -0.34 -4.72 2.61
C TRP A 53 -0.80 -3.47 1.89
N ALA A 54 -1.63 -3.65 0.88
CA ALA A 54 -2.28 -2.55 0.20
C ALA A 54 -3.67 -2.96 -0.26
N ALA A 55 -4.58 -1.97 -0.25
CA ALA A 55 -5.92 -2.11 -0.73
C ALA A 55 -6.23 -0.94 -1.67
N VAL A 56 -6.83 -1.25 -2.82
CA VAL A 56 -7.28 -0.25 -3.79
C VAL A 56 -8.76 -0.45 -4.09
N ASP A 57 -9.45 0.64 -4.35
CA ASP A 57 -10.77 0.62 -4.96
C ASP A 57 -10.66 0.17 -6.42
N CYS A 58 -11.43 -0.86 -6.80
CA CYS A 58 -11.36 -1.41 -8.15
C CYS A 58 -11.91 -0.45 -9.22
N GLU A 59 -12.79 0.48 -8.84
CA GLU A 59 -13.37 1.44 -9.79
C GLU A 59 -12.44 2.62 -10.04
N THR A 60 -11.89 3.21 -8.97
CA THR A 60 -11.14 4.47 -9.03
C THR A 60 -9.63 4.32 -8.99
N LEU A 61 -9.13 3.13 -8.63
CA LEU A 61 -7.71 2.86 -8.33
C LEU A 61 -7.15 3.65 -7.15
N GLU A 62 -8.02 4.30 -6.37
CA GLU A 62 -7.64 4.98 -5.14
C GLU A 62 -7.14 3.97 -4.12
N VAL A 63 -5.97 4.23 -3.54
CA VAL A 63 -5.43 3.44 -2.44
C VAL A 63 -6.23 3.75 -1.18
N LEU A 64 -6.88 2.74 -0.62
CA LEU A 64 -7.74 2.83 0.57
C LEU A 64 -6.93 2.72 1.86
N SER A 65 -6.01 1.76 1.91
CA SER A 65 -5.15 1.54 3.07
C SER A 65 -3.84 0.89 2.66
N VAL A 66 -2.80 1.16 3.44
CA VAL A 66 -1.48 0.55 3.33
C VAL A 66 -0.91 0.27 4.71
N GLU A 67 -0.27 -0.88 4.88
CA GLU A 67 0.29 -1.29 6.17
C GLU A 67 1.59 -2.09 5.97
N VAL A 68 2.45 -2.10 6.99
CA VAL A 68 3.69 -2.86 7.12
C VAL A 68 3.62 -3.69 8.40
N SER A 69 3.74 -5.02 8.25
CA SER A 69 3.75 -5.97 9.37
C SER A 69 4.96 -6.90 9.31
N PRO A 70 5.42 -7.45 10.45
CA PRO A 70 6.51 -8.42 10.48
C PRO A 70 6.09 -9.80 9.91
N GLY A 71 4.79 -10.07 9.81
CA GLY A 71 4.25 -11.35 9.35
C GLY A 71 2.98 -11.19 8.53
N ARG A 72 2.42 -12.33 8.08
CA ARG A 72 1.14 -12.41 7.37
C ARG A 72 0.19 -13.40 7.99
N SER A 73 0.01 -13.25 9.30
CA SER A 73 -0.98 -14.03 10.04
C SER A 73 -2.39 -13.56 9.72
N SER A 74 -3.39 -14.36 10.07
CA SER A 74 -4.78 -13.94 10.00
C SER A 74 -5.08 -12.74 10.90
N LEU A 75 -4.32 -12.54 11.99
CA LEU A 75 -4.46 -11.33 12.81
C LEU A 75 -3.96 -10.10 12.05
N ASP A 76 -2.84 -10.19 11.34
CA ASP A 76 -2.32 -9.09 10.52
C ASP A 76 -3.33 -8.72 9.43
N ALA A 77 -3.89 -9.71 8.73
CA ALA A 77 -4.91 -9.52 7.72
C ALA A 77 -6.20 -8.91 8.30
N LEU A 78 -6.64 -9.34 9.50
CA LEU A 78 -7.81 -8.78 10.18
C LEU A 78 -7.63 -7.31 10.51
N LEU A 79 -6.48 -6.93 11.07
CA LEU A 79 -6.18 -5.53 11.40
C LEU A 79 -6.17 -4.69 10.12
N PHE A 80 -5.51 -5.17 9.08
CA PHE A 80 -5.46 -4.47 7.80
C PHE A 80 -6.85 -4.30 7.17
N LEU A 81 -7.66 -5.36 7.12
CA LEU A 81 -9.01 -5.30 6.54
C LEU A 81 -9.94 -4.36 7.32
N ARG A 82 -9.77 -4.23 8.65
CA ARG A 82 -10.52 -3.22 9.41
C ARG A 82 -10.20 -1.81 8.94
N ASP A 83 -8.92 -1.48 8.77
CA ASP A 83 -8.49 -0.17 8.27
C ASP A 83 -9.06 0.11 6.86
N VAL A 84 -9.14 -0.92 6.00
CA VAL A 84 -9.78 -0.82 4.68
C VAL A 84 -11.27 -0.50 4.82
N LEU A 85 -12.00 -1.25 5.64
CA LEU A 85 -13.44 -1.09 5.81
C LEU A 85 -13.82 0.26 6.43
N GLU A 86 -12.97 0.86 7.27
CA GLU A 86 -13.21 2.22 7.77
C GLU A 86 -13.27 3.27 6.65
N ARG A 87 -12.70 2.98 5.46
CA ARG A 87 -12.72 3.86 4.28
C ARG A 87 -13.86 3.54 3.32
N CYS A 88 -14.70 2.57 3.67
CA CYS A 88 -15.83 2.13 2.87
C CYS A 88 -17.13 2.41 3.62
N ARG A 89 -18.08 3.04 2.94
CA ARG A 89 -19.47 3.02 3.37
C ARG A 89 -20.08 1.70 2.90
N GLY A 90 -20.63 0.95 3.84
CA GLY A 90 -21.10 -0.41 3.59
C GLY A 90 -19.96 -1.43 3.55
N ARG A 91 -20.25 -2.60 2.94
CA ARG A 91 -19.30 -3.70 2.82
C ARG A 91 -19.00 -3.95 1.35
N PRO A 92 -17.83 -3.54 0.84
CA PRO A 92 -17.44 -3.86 -0.53
C PRO A 92 -17.19 -5.36 -0.66
N LEU A 93 -17.34 -5.88 -1.88
CA LEU A 93 -16.79 -7.17 -2.25
C LEU A 93 -15.25 -7.11 -2.18
N VAL A 94 -14.64 -7.94 -1.33
CA VAL A 94 -13.18 -7.99 -1.19
C VAL A 94 -12.59 -8.99 -2.18
N ARG A 95 -11.74 -8.51 -3.08
CA ARG A 95 -10.95 -9.35 -3.99
C ARG A 95 -9.57 -9.55 -3.40
N ALA A 96 -9.34 -10.73 -2.84
CA ALA A 96 -8.06 -11.12 -2.25
C ALA A 96 -7.48 -12.34 -2.98
N ASP A 97 -6.21 -12.63 -2.71
CA ASP A 97 -5.59 -13.85 -3.21
C ASP A 97 -6.05 -15.10 -2.42
N ARG A 98 -5.44 -16.25 -2.69
CA ARG A 98 -5.77 -17.51 -2.01
C ARG A 98 -4.99 -17.71 -0.71
N GLY A 99 -4.42 -16.65 -0.16
CA GLY A 99 -3.69 -16.66 1.10
C GLY A 99 -4.57 -17.16 2.24
N PRO A 100 -4.17 -18.21 2.97
CA PRO A 100 -4.98 -18.78 4.06
C PRO A 100 -5.18 -17.81 5.23
N TRP A 101 -4.44 -16.70 5.28
CA TRP A 101 -4.61 -15.66 6.28
C TRP A 101 -5.89 -14.84 6.10
N TYR A 102 -6.51 -14.84 4.91
CA TYR A 102 -7.71 -14.05 4.64
C TYR A 102 -9.03 -14.72 5.07
N ASP A 103 -9.06 -16.05 5.17
CA ASP A 103 -10.28 -16.84 5.39
C ASP A 103 -11.03 -16.41 6.66
N TRP A 104 -10.38 -16.59 7.82
CA TRP A 104 -10.97 -16.24 9.11
C TRP A 104 -11.31 -14.75 9.25
N PRO A 105 -10.45 -13.79 8.85
CA PRO A 105 -10.77 -12.37 8.92
C PRO A 105 -11.95 -11.94 8.06
N LEU A 106 -12.06 -12.43 6.82
CA LEU A 106 -13.15 -12.07 5.93
C LEU A 106 -14.49 -12.60 6.43
N GLU A 107 -14.51 -13.83 6.96
CA GLU A 107 -15.67 -14.40 7.64
C GLU A 107 -16.05 -13.61 8.90
N LEU A 108 -15.08 -13.30 9.76
CA LEU A 108 -15.30 -12.56 11.01
C LEU A 108 -15.83 -11.14 10.76
N LEU A 109 -15.33 -10.50 9.70
CA LEU A 109 -15.77 -9.16 9.30
C LEU A 109 -17.06 -9.19 8.49
N ASP A 110 -17.65 -10.36 8.19
CA ASP A 110 -18.88 -10.48 7.41
C ASP A 110 -18.76 -9.80 6.03
N CYS A 111 -17.59 -9.95 5.40
CA CYS A 111 -17.32 -9.44 4.06
C CYS A 111 -17.68 -10.49 3.01
N GLU A 112 -18.37 -10.07 1.95
CA GLU A 112 -18.37 -10.86 0.72
C GLU A 112 -16.95 -10.82 0.13
N TYR A 113 -16.47 -11.98 -0.33
CA TYR A 113 -15.14 -12.06 -0.92
C TYR A 113 -15.05 -13.04 -2.07
N GLU A 114 -14.22 -12.71 -3.05
CA GLU A 114 -13.89 -13.57 -4.17
C GLU A 114 -12.39 -13.84 -4.21
N ARG A 115 -12.03 -15.13 -4.26
CA ARG A 115 -10.63 -15.56 -4.38
C ARG A 115 -10.26 -15.72 -5.84
N GLU A 116 -9.74 -14.65 -6.42
CA GLU A 116 -9.40 -14.61 -7.83
C GLU A 116 -7.92 -14.88 -8.11
N THR A 117 -7.67 -15.76 -9.09
CA THR A 117 -6.36 -15.84 -9.75
C THR A 117 -6.26 -14.81 -10.90
N TRP A 118 -7.41 -14.40 -11.46
CA TRP A 118 -7.54 -13.50 -12.62
C TRP A 118 -8.78 -12.60 -12.41
N GLY A 119 -8.72 -11.32 -12.82
CA GLY A 119 -9.83 -10.36 -12.63
C GLY A 119 -9.36 -9.00 -12.11
N ASN A 120 -10.19 -8.32 -11.33
CA ASN A 120 -9.87 -6.99 -10.76
C ASN A 120 -8.70 -7.03 -9.75
N ARG A 121 -8.29 -8.22 -9.30
CA ARG A 121 -6.98 -8.41 -8.62
C ARG A 121 -5.80 -7.88 -9.44
N SER A 122 -5.91 -7.87 -10.78
CA SER A 122 -4.86 -7.29 -11.64
C SER A 122 -4.55 -5.82 -11.32
N LEU A 123 -5.52 -5.08 -10.77
CA LEU A 123 -5.36 -3.68 -10.38
C LEU A 123 -4.40 -3.52 -9.19
N ILE A 124 -4.61 -4.29 -8.12
CA ILE A 124 -3.70 -4.26 -6.98
C ILE A 124 -2.31 -4.80 -7.35
N VAL A 125 -2.24 -5.81 -8.22
CA VAL A 125 -0.96 -6.32 -8.75
C VAL A 125 -0.24 -5.24 -9.57
N ALA A 126 -0.97 -4.46 -10.38
CA ALA A 126 -0.41 -3.34 -11.13
C ALA A 126 0.13 -2.25 -10.20
N TRP A 127 -0.63 -1.91 -9.14
CA TRP A 127 -0.15 -0.98 -8.11
C TRP A 127 1.13 -1.47 -7.42
N PHE A 128 1.18 -2.75 -7.03
CA PHE A 128 2.39 -3.37 -6.52
C PHE A 128 3.53 -3.38 -7.54
N GLY A 129 3.23 -3.44 -8.84
CA GLY A 129 4.21 -3.26 -9.91
C GLY A 129 4.86 -1.87 -9.88
N ILE A 130 4.07 -0.81 -9.67
CA ILE A 130 4.58 0.57 -9.51
C ILE A 130 5.43 0.68 -8.25
N PHE A 131 4.94 0.15 -7.12
CA PHE A 131 5.67 0.10 -5.85
C PHE A 131 7.03 -0.62 -6.02
N LYS A 132 7.04 -1.81 -6.65
CA LYS A 132 8.25 -2.58 -6.92
C LYS A 132 9.19 -1.83 -7.87
N TYR A 133 8.68 -1.21 -8.91
CA TYR A 133 9.49 -0.39 -9.82
C TYR A 133 10.20 0.75 -9.08
N ARG A 134 9.52 1.42 -8.14
CA ARG A 134 10.10 2.49 -7.32
C ARG A 134 11.12 1.98 -6.31
N THR A 135 10.79 0.89 -5.61
CA THR A 135 11.66 0.28 -4.58
C THR A 135 12.87 -0.45 -5.16
N ARG A 136 12.82 -0.83 -6.45
CA ARG A 136 13.96 -1.44 -7.17
C ARG A 136 15.22 -0.56 -7.14
N ARG A 137 15.06 0.77 -7.06
CA ARG A 137 16.19 1.72 -6.96
C ARG A 137 17.05 1.53 -5.71
N PHE A 138 16.50 0.88 -4.69
CA PHE A 138 17.20 0.48 -3.47
C PHE A 138 17.10 -1.04 -3.26
N TYR A 139 17.05 -1.83 -4.35
CA TYR A 139 17.00 -3.29 -4.31
C TYR A 139 15.86 -3.88 -3.46
N HIS A 140 14.73 -3.17 -3.36
CA HIS A 140 13.61 -3.52 -2.47
C HIS A 140 14.01 -3.62 -0.99
N ARG A 141 15.15 -3.05 -0.63
CA ARG A 141 15.70 -3.00 0.72
C ARG A 141 15.68 -1.57 1.21
N PHE A 142 14.80 -1.30 2.17
CA PHE A 142 14.79 0.02 2.79
C PHE A 142 16.16 0.29 3.44
N PRO A 143 16.68 1.54 3.38
CA PRO A 143 18.05 1.85 3.79
C PRO A 143 18.39 1.41 5.22
N PHE A 144 19.67 1.24 5.50
CA PHE A 144 20.20 0.91 6.83
C PHE A 144 19.60 1.81 7.92
N HIS A 145 19.18 1.24 9.06
CA HIS A 145 18.38 1.86 10.13
C HIS A 145 16.91 2.20 9.82
N SER A 146 16.35 1.72 8.70
CA SER A 146 14.90 1.80 8.50
C SER A 146 14.19 0.85 9.47
N THR A 147 13.12 1.34 10.08
CA THR A 147 12.23 0.56 10.93
C THR A 147 10.93 0.25 10.19
N ALA A 148 10.10 -0.64 10.73
CA ALA A 148 8.74 -0.84 10.24
C ALA A 148 7.96 0.50 10.20
N SER A 149 8.14 1.35 11.21
CA SER A 149 7.48 2.66 11.29
C SER A 149 7.97 3.64 10.21
N SER A 150 9.29 3.74 9.97
CA SER A 150 9.80 4.62 8.91
C SER A 150 9.41 4.12 7.52
N THR A 151 9.35 2.80 7.34
CA THR A 151 8.92 2.14 6.10
C THR A 151 7.43 2.38 5.86
N ARG A 152 6.59 2.21 6.89
CA ARG A 152 5.17 2.58 6.85
C ARG A 152 5.01 4.05 6.49
N SER A 153 5.76 4.95 7.14
CA SER A 153 5.72 6.38 6.81
C SER A 153 6.07 6.69 5.36
N TRP A 154 7.04 5.97 4.78
CA TRP A 154 7.38 6.10 3.36
C TRP A 154 6.27 5.56 2.46
N LEU A 155 5.71 4.40 2.81
CA LEU A 155 4.63 3.75 2.09
C LEU A 155 3.36 4.60 2.07
N THR A 156 2.98 5.18 3.20
CA THR A 156 1.84 6.12 3.31
C THR A 156 2.07 7.36 2.44
N ALA A 157 3.28 7.94 2.44
CA ALA A 157 3.62 9.05 1.56
C ALA A 157 3.57 8.66 0.07
N PHE A 158 3.98 7.44 -0.26
CA PHE A 158 3.89 6.90 -1.61
C PHE A 158 2.43 6.71 -2.04
N ALA A 159 1.58 6.19 -1.17
CA ALA A 159 0.14 6.05 -1.42
C ALA A 159 -0.55 7.41 -1.59
N ALA A 160 -0.22 8.41 -0.76
CA ALA A 160 -0.71 9.79 -0.92
C ALA A 160 -0.34 10.36 -2.29
N LEU A 161 0.91 10.17 -2.72
CA LEU A 161 1.37 10.64 -4.02
C LEU A 161 0.64 9.93 -5.16
N HIS A 162 0.38 8.63 -5.05
CA HIS A 162 -0.41 7.88 -6.03
C HIS A 162 -1.82 8.46 -6.14
N ASN A 163 -2.54 8.60 -5.03
CA ASN A 163 -3.91 9.12 -5.01
C ASN A 163 -3.99 10.56 -5.57
N ALA A 164 -2.96 11.39 -5.35
CA ALA A 164 -2.90 12.74 -5.91
C ALA A 164 -2.60 12.79 -7.43
N THR A 165 -2.30 11.65 -8.06
CA THR A 165 -1.98 11.54 -9.49
C THR A 165 -3.01 10.76 -10.31
N LEU A 166 -4.09 10.28 -9.67
CA LEU A 166 -5.27 9.72 -10.32
C LEU A 166 -6.11 10.83 -10.95
#